data_AF-A0AAE0SZI5-F1
#
_entry.id   AF-A0AAE0SZI5-F1
#
_cell.length_a   1.000
_cell.length_b   1.000
_cell.length_c   1.000
_cell.angle_alpha   90.00
_cell.angle_beta   90.00
_cell.angle_gamma   90.00
#
_symmetry.space_group_name_H-M   'P 1'
#
loop_
_entity.id
_entity.type
_entity.pdbx_description
1 polymer ?
#
loop_
_entity_poly.entity_id
_entity_poly.type
_entity_poly.pdbx_seq_one_letter_code
_entity_poly.pdbx_strand_id
1 'polypeptide(L)'
;MQTDKPVSAGGRYREWTSLLLIAILCFSFIVYLILYSDTSDSMKTFNLFKNVQGHPIFVQLSGQSTLFPWKESVRELRKNSTKPLLTLFTSWLDTEDKFVVHNITSVNWLALRPFVVPIVFTNEAAVEKVYTRAGWLVLPVRIAAADGVPVLKYMYLDAKKKFESDFYTYANSDILFTDSLLDTLIEILKYNSASHNSAEENSTLQHHTLIIGRRTNVYNMTMKEGSSWSEVTNVAREKGELFRSDAEDYFITSSSYPWNDIPEVVIGRRAYDNWLVLNARKQKHKVIDATDTILAVHQTTKDGNYEGMKKKTKEHNHNLLVTLYKNIQYGLGATECAEYQTIRNTGNISIIFRRNLATYCRLG
;
A
#
# COMPACT_ATOMS: atom_id res chain seq x y z
N MET A 1 -84.18 22.86 46.28
CA MET A 1 -82.94 23.64 46.47
C MET A 1 -81.83 22.87 45.79
N GLN A 2 -81.29 23.48 44.74
CA GLN A 2 -80.34 22.94 43.78
C GLN A 2 -79.03 22.56 44.49
N THR A 3 -78.56 21.32 44.31
CA THR A 3 -77.15 20.97 44.58
C THR A 3 -76.63 20.10 43.44
N ASP A 4 -75.77 20.73 42.64
CA ASP A 4 -75.05 20.17 41.52
C ASP A 4 -74.10 19.06 41.99
N LYS A 5 -74.15 17.89 41.32
CA LYS A 5 -73.03 16.95 41.29
C LYS A 5 -72.22 17.21 40.01
N PRO A 6 -70.93 17.53 40.10
CA PRO A 6 -70.12 17.82 38.93
C PRO A 6 -69.86 16.55 38.12
N VAL A 7 -70.16 16.62 36.83
CA VAL A 7 -69.72 15.66 35.80
C VAL A 7 -68.19 15.70 35.74
N SER A 8 -67.57 14.54 35.84
CA SER A 8 -66.13 14.35 35.91
C SER A 8 -65.40 14.95 34.70
N ALA A 9 -64.52 15.92 34.96
CA ALA A 9 -63.57 16.50 34.00
C ALA A 9 -62.44 15.53 33.55
N GLY A 10 -62.64 14.22 33.71
CA GLY A 10 -61.66 13.19 33.31
C GLY A 10 -61.75 12.74 31.85
N GLY A 11 -62.88 13.01 31.18
CA GLY A 11 -63.13 12.55 29.80
C GLY A 11 -62.45 13.42 28.73
N ARG A 12 -62.62 14.75 28.79
CA ARG A 12 -62.01 15.66 27.79
C ARG A 12 -60.50 15.79 27.92
N TYR A 13 -59.93 15.67 29.12
CA TYR A 13 -58.48 15.78 29.30
C TYR A 13 -57.72 14.60 28.64
N ARG A 14 -58.34 13.42 28.53
CA ARG A 14 -57.75 12.24 27.88
C ARG A 14 -57.71 12.33 26.35
N GLU A 15 -58.70 12.96 25.72
CA GLU A 15 -58.70 13.12 24.25
C GLU A 15 -57.69 14.18 23.78
N TRP A 16 -57.57 15.31 24.48
CA TRP A 16 -56.57 16.33 24.16
C TRP A 16 -55.14 15.87 24.44
N THR A 17 -54.90 15.11 25.51
CA THR A 17 -53.57 14.52 25.78
C THR A 17 -53.19 13.46 24.75
N SER A 18 -54.16 12.69 24.24
CA SER A 18 -53.91 11.69 23.18
C SER A 18 -53.59 12.33 21.84
N LEU A 19 -54.28 13.41 21.45
CA LEU A 19 -53.98 14.16 20.23
C LEU A 19 -52.65 14.92 20.33
N LEU A 20 -52.30 15.45 21.52
CA LEU A 20 -51.00 16.09 21.76
C LEU A 20 -49.85 15.06 21.71
N LEU A 21 -50.05 13.86 22.25
CA LEU A 21 -49.09 12.75 22.17
C LEU A 21 -48.89 12.27 20.74
N ILE A 22 -49.95 12.16 19.94
CA ILE A 22 -49.85 11.79 18.51
C ILE A 22 -49.14 12.89 17.72
N ALA A 23 -49.43 14.17 17.98
CA ALA A 23 -48.73 15.28 17.35
C ALA A 23 -47.24 15.34 17.72
N ILE A 24 -46.90 15.09 18.99
CA ILE A 24 -45.51 15.01 19.46
C ILE A 24 -44.81 13.79 18.84
N LEU A 25 -45.46 12.63 18.75
CA LEU A 25 -44.88 11.43 18.11
C LEU A 25 -44.69 11.61 16.60
N CYS A 26 -45.63 12.24 15.89
CA CYS A 26 -45.49 12.56 14.47
C CYS A 26 -44.39 13.61 14.25
N PHE A 27 -44.28 14.63 15.10
CA PHE A 27 -43.21 15.62 15.01
C PHE A 27 -41.84 15.00 15.34
N SER A 28 -41.78 14.08 16.32
CA SER A 28 -40.58 13.32 16.66
C SER A 28 -40.17 12.36 15.54
N PHE A 29 -41.12 11.76 14.84
CA PHE A 29 -40.86 10.86 13.71
C PHE A 29 -40.43 11.62 12.45
N ILE A 30 -40.98 12.82 12.22
CA ILE A 30 -40.55 13.72 11.15
C ILE A 30 -39.16 14.32 11.47
N VAL A 31 -38.86 14.67 12.73
CA VAL A 31 -37.51 15.08 13.15
C VAL A 31 -36.53 13.90 13.09
N TYR A 32 -36.98 12.68 13.40
CA TYR A 32 -36.19 11.46 13.20
C TYR A 32 -35.91 11.25 11.71
N LEU A 33 -36.88 11.37 10.81
CA LEU A 33 -36.63 11.31 9.37
C LEU A 33 -35.74 12.47 8.91
N ILE A 34 -35.89 13.70 9.39
CA ILE A 34 -35.02 14.82 9.00
C ILE A 34 -33.58 14.67 9.54
N LEU A 35 -33.38 14.03 10.71
CA LEU A 35 -32.05 13.74 11.25
C LEU A 35 -31.45 12.42 10.71
N TYR A 36 -32.25 11.49 10.18
CA TYR A 36 -31.82 10.15 9.77
C TYR A 36 -32.13 9.75 8.32
N SER A 37 -32.82 10.58 7.51
CA SER A 37 -33.23 10.23 6.15
C SER A 37 -32.51 10.96 5.04
N ASP A 38 -31.56 11.87 5.31
CA ASP A 38 -30.75 12.43 4.22
C ASP A 38 -29.42 13.05 4.66
N THR A 39 -28.48 12.22 5.12
CA THR A 39 -27.05 12.55 5.02
C THR A 39 -26.28 11.41 4.37
N SER A 40 -26.35 11.41 3.04
CA SER A 40 -25.37 10.85 2.11
C SER A 40 -25.07 9.35 2.20
N ASP A 41 -25.28 8.74 1.04
CA ASP A 41 -24.92 7.40 0.61
C ASP A 41 -23.39 7.14 0.57
N SER A 42 -22.66 7.44 1.66
CA SER A 42 -21.19 7.24 1.70
C SER A 42 -20.58 6.77 3.03
N MET A 43 -21.33 6.60 4.12
CA MET A 43 -20.77 6.06 5.36
C MET A 43 -20.99 4.54 5.45
N LYS A 44 -20.08 3.79 4.83
CA LYS A 44 -19.98 2.33 4.94
C LYS A 44 -19.91 1.92 6.42
N THR A 45 -20.75 0.98 6.84
CA THR A 45 -20.74 0.40 8.18
C THR A 45 -19.41 -0.33 8.42
N PHE A 46 -18.60 0.21 9.33
CA PHE A 46 -17.36 -0.43 9.78
C PHE A 46 -17.69 -1.59 10.73
N ASN A 47 -17.41 -2.82 10.31
CA ASN A 47 -17.47 -3.98 11.21
C ASN A 47 -16.22 -4.04 12.09
N LEU A 48 -16.45 -4.11 13.40
CA LEU A 48 -15.45 -4.24 14.45
C LEU A 48 -15.08 -5.72 14.63
N PHE A 49 -13.96 -6.15 14.04
CA PHE A 49 -13.27 -7.36 14.44
C PHE A 49 -12.44 -7.08 15.71
N LYS A 50 -11.97 -8.10 16.41
CA LYS A 50 -11.02 -7.91 17.52
C LYS A 50 -9.71 -8.61 17.18
N ASN A 51 -8.57 -7.96 17.44
CA ASN A 51 -7.25 -8.60 17.36
C ASN A 51 -7.03 -9.56 18.54
N VAL A 52 -5.86 -10.20 18.56
CA VAL A 52 -5.44 -11.16 19.60
C VAL A 52 -5.46 -10.57 21.00
N GLN A 53 -5.29 -9.25 21.12
CA GLN A 53 -5.31 -8.50 22.39
C GLN A 53 -6.68 -7.90 22.73
N GLY A 54 -7.71 -8.19 21.94
CA GLY A 54 -9.07 -7.69 22.17
C GLY A 54 -9.33 -6.27 21.64
N HIS A 55 -8.35 -5.65 20.97
CA HIS A 55 -8.52 -4.33 20.34
C HIS A 55 -9.36 -4.42 19.07
N PRO A 56 -10.20 -3.42 18.81
CA PRO A 56 -11.01 -3.38 17.60
C PRO A 56 -10.14 -3.30 16.33
N ILE A 57 -10.21 -4.34 15.49
CA ILE A 57 -9.81 -4.30 14.09
C ILE A 57 -11.00 -3.85 13.24
N PHE A 58 -10.85 -2.79 12.46
CA PHE A 58 -11.87 -2.40 11.50
C PHE A 58 -11.43 -2.86 10.12
N VAL A 59 -12.12 -3.85 9.52
CA VAL A 59 -12.04 -4.02 8.05
C VAL A 59 -13.36 -4.54 7.50
N GLN A 60 -14.15 -3.66 6.87
CA GLN A 60 -15.02 -4.06 5.76
C GLN A 60 -15.30 -2.87 4.83
N LEU A 61 -15.13 -3.07 3.52
CA LEU A 61 -15.89 -2.33 2.52
C LEU A 61 -17.08 -3.21 2.13
N SER A 62 -18.23 -3.04 2.79
CA SER A 62 -19.50 -3.49 2.21
C SER A 62 -19.84 -2.48 1.11
N GLY A 63 -19.85 -2.92 -0.15
CA GLY A 63 -20.23 -2.08 -1.29
C GLY A 63 -19.09 -1.88 -2.28
N GLN A 64 -19.38 -2.31 -3.51
CA GLN A 64 -18.57 -2.35 -4.73
C GLN A 64 -17.61 -1.17 -4.93
N SER A 65 -16.44 -1.51 -5.47
CA SER A 65 -15.58 -0.89 -6.51
C SER A 65 -15.77 0.56 -7.03
N THR A 66 -16.54 1.45 -6.40
CA THR A 66 -16.86 2.77 -6.97
C THR A 66 -16.08 3.94 -6.38
N LEU A 67 -15.22 3.72 -5.38
CA LEU A 67 -14.45 4.83 -4.77
C LEU A 67 -13.22 5.27 -5.58
N PHE A 68 -12.87 4.55 -6.64
CA PHE A 68 -11.62 4.78 -7.36
C PHE A 68 -11.83 4.68 -8.88
N PRO A 69 -12.05 5.81 -9.58
CA PRO A 69 -12.22 5.81 -11.02
C PRO A 69 -10.88 5.49 -11.70
N TRP A 70 -10.79 4.27 -12.22
CA TRP A 70 -9.70 3.86 -13.10
C TRP A 70 -9.72 4.68 -14.39
N LYS A 71 -8.54 5.09 -14.88
CA LYS A 71 -8.43 5.64 -16.24
C LYS A 71 -8.82 4.57 -17.27
N GLU A 72 -9.61 4.97 -18.26
CA GLU A 72 -10.08 4.07 -19.33
C GLU A 72 -8.92 3.42 -20.09
N SER A 73 -7.79 4.13 -20.23
CA SER A 73 -6.56 3.61 -20.84
C SER A 73 -6.01 2.36 -20.15
N VAL A 74 -6.07 2.31 -18.82
CA VAL A 74 -5.62 1.14 -18.03
C VAL A 74 -6.53 -0.05 -18.30
N ARG A 75 -7.84 0.19 -18.37
CA ARG A 75 -8.83 -0.86 -18.65
C ARG A 75 -8.66 -1.42 -20.06
N GLU A 76 -8.55 -0.56 -21.08
CA GLU A 76 -8.43 -0.97 -22.47
C GLU A 76 -7.13 -1.74 -22.75
N LEU A 77 -5.98 -1.28 -22.23
CA LEU A 77 -4.70 -2.00 -22.37
C LEU A 77 -4.71 -3.39 -21.74
N ARG A 78 -5.59 -3.59 -20.76
CA ARG A 78 -5.67 -4.80 -19.95
C ARG A 78 -6.91 -5.63 -20.25
N LYS A 79 -7.77 -5.18 -21.17
CA LYS A 79 -9.05 -5.80 -21.53
C LYS A 79 -8.92 -7.26 -21.92
N ASN A 80 -7.79 -7.61 -22.55
CA ASN A 80 -7.48 -8.96 -23.02
C ASN A 80 -6.41 -9.67 -22.17
N SER A 81 -5.96 -9.07 -21.06
CA SER A 81 -4.93 -9.63 -20.21
C SER A 81 -5.54 -10.29 -18.97
N THR A 82 -5.30 -11.58 -18.81
CA THR A 82 -5.81 -12.38 -17.67
C THR A 82 -4.84 -12.42 -16.48
N LYS A 83 -3.54 -12.19 -16.72
CA LYS A 83 -2.52 -12.03 -15.66
C LYS A 83 -2.77 -10.73 -14.88
N PRO A 84 -2.49 -10.61 -13.57
CA PRO A 84 -2.43 -9.32 -12.88
C PRO A 84 -1.24 -8.47 -13.34
N LEU A 85 -1.32 -7.14 -13.17
CA LEU A 85 -0.21 -6.24 -13.50
C LEU A 85 0.87 -6.35 -12.42
N LEU A 86 0.46 -6.42 -11.16
CA LEU A 86 1.37 -6.44 -10.02
C LEU A 86 0.88 -7.43 -8.96
N THR A 87 1.75 -8.33 -8.53
CA THR A 87 1.58 -9.01 -7.24
C THR A 87 2.35 -8.22 -6.17
N LEU A 88 1.61 -7.61 -5.25
CA LEU A 88 2.09 -6.68 -4.25
C LEU A 88 1.98 -7.33 -2.88
N PHE A 89 3.10 -7.44 -2.17
CA PHE A 89 3.13 -8.18 -0.92
C PHE A 89 3.96 -7.51 0.15
N THR A 90 3.71 -7.94 1.37
CA THR A 90 4.25 -7.34 2.59
C THR A 90 4.15 -8.35 3.73
N SER A 91 4.71 -8.00 4.89
CA SER A 91 4.53 -8.75 6.12
C SER A 91 4.58 -7.77 7.28
N TRP A 92 3.75 -8.00 8.28
CA TRP A 92 3.70 -7.18 9.48
C TRP A 92 3.18 -7.98 10.67
N LEU A 93 3.52 -7.48 11.86
CA LEU A 93 2.91 -7.89 13.12
C LEU A 93 1.75 -6.93 13.40
N ASP A 94 0.61 -7.46 13.85
CA ASP A 94 -0.51 -6.62 14.25
C ASP A 94 -0.28 -6.12 15.68
N THR A 95 0.19 -4.88 15.80
CA THR A 95 0.42 -4.20 17.07
C THR A 95 -0.51 -3.00 17.21
N GLU A 96 -0.91 -2.67 18.45
CA GLU A 96 -1.86 -1.58 18.73
C GLU A 96 -1.38 -0.23 18.17
N ASP A 97 -0.08 0.04 18.22
CA ASP A 97 0.53 1.28 17.75
C ASP A 97 0.63 1.40 16.22
N LYS A 98 0.57 0.27 15.49
CA LYS A 98 0.55 0.23 14.02
C LYS A 98 -0.83 -0.05 13.45
N PHE A 99 -1.83 -0.21 14.31
CA PHE A 99 -3.19 -0.56 13.93
C PHE A 99 -3.79 0.38 12.87
N VAL A 100 -3.73 1.70 13.09
CA VAL A 100 -4.26 2.71 12.15
C VAL A 100 -3.55 2.63 10.81
N VAL A 101 -2.22 2.53 10.84
CA VAL A 101 -1.35 2.47 9.66
C VAL A 101 -1.71 1.25 8.80
N HIS A 102 -1.75 0.06 9.40
CA HIS A 102 -2.07 -1.17 8.67
C HIS A 102 -3.52 -1.19 8.16
N ASN A 103 -4.46 -0.55 8.86
CA ASN A 103 -5.84 -0.44 8.39
C ASN A 103 -5.93 0.44 7.13
N ILE A 104 -5.29 1.61 7.14
CA ILE A 104 -5.24 2.49 5.95
C ILE A 104 -4.59 1.74 4.77
N THR A 105 -3.45 1.09 4.99
CA THR A 105 -2.79 0.27 3.97
C THR A 105 -3.70 -0.84 3.45
N SER A 106 -4.44 -1.51 4.34
CA SER A 106 -5.33 -2.61 3.98
C SER A 106 -6.39 -2.20 2.96
N VAL A 107 -6.99 -1.01 3.16
CA VAL A 107 -8.01 -0.45 2.27
C VAL A 107 -7.37 0.10 1.00
N ASN A 108 -6.24 0.81 1.13
CA ASN A 108 -5.53 1.43 0.02
C ASN A 108 -5.07 0.41 -1.03
N TRP A 109 -4.48 -0.72 -0.62
CA TRP A 109 -4.01 -1.70 -1.59
C TRP A 109 -5.14 -2.53 -2.20
N LEU A 110 -6.24 -2.77 -1.47
CA LEU A 110 -7.44 -3.40 -2.04
C LEU A 110 -8.09 -2.53 -3.12
N ALA A 111 -8.00 -1.22 -2.98
CA ALA A 111 -8.46 -0.27 -4.00
C ALA A 111 -7.69 -0.43 -5.32
N LEU A 112 -6.52 -1.07 -5.33
CA LEU A 112 -5.73 -1.27 -6.54
C LEU A 112 -6.21 -2.44 -7.43
N ARG A 113 -7.27 -3.14 -7.00
CA ARG A 113 -7.88 -4.25 -7.74
C ARG A 113 -8.72 -3.79 -8.93
N PRO A 114 -8.79 -4.58 -10.02
CA PRO A 114 -8.29 -5.95 -10.15
C PRO A 114 -6.83 -6.05 -10.63
N PHE A 115 -6.16 -4.94 -10.92
CA PHE A 115 -4.83 -4.95 -11.53
C PHE A 115 -3.72 -5.38 -10.57
N VAL A 116 -3.93 -5.17 -9.27
CA VAL A 116 -3.00 -5.56 -8.22
C VAL A 116 -3.56 -6.70 -7.37
N VAL A 117 -2.72 -7.68 -7.08
CA VAL A 117 -3.01 -8.76 -6.13
C VAL A 117 -2.27 -8.47 -4.82
N PRO A 118 -2.96 -7.95 -3.78
CA PRO A 118 -2.35 -7.74 -2.47
C PRO A 118 -2.25 -9.05 -1.69
N ILE A 119 -1.07 -9.32 -1.14
CA ILE A 119 -0.75 -10.49 -0.30
C ILE A 119 -0.14 -10.04 1.02
N VAL A 120 -0.60 -10.60 2.13
CA VAL A 120 0.11 -10.52 3.41
C VAL A 120 0.78 -11.86 3.71
N PHE A 121 2.08 -11.83 3.99
CA PHE A 121 2.83 -12.98 4.47
C PHE A 121 2.79 -13.03 6.00
N THR A 122 2.24 -14.11 6.55
CA THR A 122 2.17 -14.30 8.00
C THR A 122 2.03 -15.78 8.37
N ASN A 123 2.55 -16.16 9.54
CA ASN A 123 2.26 -17.46 10.18
C ASN A 123 1.32 -17.31 11.37
N GLU A 124 0.79 -16.11 11.62
CA GLU A 124 -0.14 -15.84 12.71
C GLU A 124 -1.59 -16.09 12.25
N ALA A 125 -2.22 -17.11 12.81
CA ALA A 125 -3.60 -17.50 12.47
C ALA A 125 -4.62 -16.36 12.65
N ALA A 126 -4.38 -15.45 13.59
CA ALA A 126 -5.24 -14.29 13.80
C ALA A 126 -5.14 -13.26 12.67
N VAL A 127 -3.92 -12.95 12.22
CA VAL A 127 -3.67 -12.07 11.08
C VAL A 127 -4.25 -12.70 9.82
N GLU A 128 -3.99 -13.99 9.57
CA GLU A 128 -4.58 -14.73 8.45
C GLU A 128 -6.11 -14.58 8.42
N LYS A 129 -6.78 -14.91 9.53
CA LYS A 129 -8.24 -14.85 9.62
C LYS A 129 -8.80 -13.46 9.32
N VAL A 130 -8.16 -12.41 9.82
CA VAL A 130 -8.58 -11.02 9.62
C VAL A 130 -8.44 -10.62 8.15
N TYR A 131 -7.26 -10.85 7.57
CA TYR A 131 -6.95 -10.36 6.22
C TYR A 131 -7.62 -11.19 5.13
N THR A 132 -7.80 -12.50 5.33
CA THR A 132 -8.63 -13.31 4.43
C THR A 132 -10.08 -12.78 4.38
N ARG A 133 -10.67 -12.40 5.52
CA ARG A 133 -12.02 -11.81 5.57
C ARG A 133 -12.09 -10.43 4.94
N ALA A 134 -11.02 -9.64 5.06
CA ALA A 134 -10.85 -8.37 4.36
C ALA A 134 -10.72 -8.53 2.84
N GLY A 135 -10.61 -9.77 2.34
CA GLY A 135 -10.45 -10.08 0.94
C GLY A 135 -9.00 -10.10 0.47
N TRP A 136 -8.00 -9.95 1.36
CA TRP A 136 -6.59 -10.15 1.01
C TRP A 136 -6.28 -11.61 0.77
N LEU A 137 -5.24 -11.86 -0.03
CA LEU A 137 -4.62 -13.18 -0.09
C LEU A 137 -3.59 -13.27 1.04
N VAL A 138 -3.46 -14.45 1.62
CA VAL A 138 -2.54 -14.72 2.72
C VAL A 138 -1.63 -15.87 2.29
N LEU A 139 -0.33 -15.71 2.49
CA LEU A 139 0.66 -16.77 2.27
C LEU A 139 1.48 -16.98 3.56
N PRO A 140 1.93 -18.21 3.84
CA PRO A 140 2.76 -18.47 5.02
C PRO A 140 4.17 -17.91 4.82
N VAL A 141 4.79 -17.48 5.93
CA VAL A 141 6.23 -17.17 5.96
C VAL A 141 7.00 -18.48 6.05
N ARG A 142 7.47 -18.99 4.90
CA ARG A 142 8.16 -20.28 4.84
C ARG A 142 9.55 -20.25 5.44
N ILE A 143 10.30 -19.16 5.25
CA ILE A 143 11.66 -18.99 5.75
C ILE A 143 11.77 -17.63 6.41
N ALA A 144 12.28 -17.63 7.64
CA ALA A 144 12.49 -16.45 8.46
C ALA A 144 13.84 -16.55 9.19
N ALA A 145 14.40 -15.41 9.59
CA ALA A 145 15.52 -15.38 10.53
C ALA A 145 15.11 -15.86 11.93
N ALA A 146 16.10 -16.02 12.81
CA ALA A 146 15.89 -16.50 14.18
C ALA A 146 14.91 -15.65 15.01
N ASP A 147 14.72 -14.37 14.65
CA ASP A 147 13.76 -13.46 15.28
C ASP A 147 12.37 -13.46 14.61
N GLY A 148 12.10 -14.44 13.72
CA GLY A 148 10.82 -14.62 13.04
C GLY A 148 10.61 -13.68 11.85
N VAL A 149 11.58 -12.84 11.51
CA VAL A 149 11.45 -11.88 10.41
C VAL A 149 11.58 -12.61 9.05
N PRO A 150 10.65 -12.42 8.11
CA PRO A 150 10.70 -13.05 6.80
C PRO A 150 11.97 -12.73 6.02
N VAL A 151 12.50 -13.75 5.34
CA VAL A 151 13.57 -13.60 4.35
C VAL A 151 12.95 -13.15 3.02
N LEU A 152 13.39 -11.99 2.53
CA LEU A 152 12.78 -11.28 1.41
C LEU A 152 12.72 -12.13 0.13
N LYS A 153 13.83 -12.78 -0.22
CA LYS A 153 13.93 -13.64 -1.42
C LYS A 153 12.79 -14.66 -1.51
N TYR A 154 12.48 -15.33 -0.40
CA TYR A 154 11.47 -16.39 -0.43
C TYR A 154 10.05 -15.85 -0.57
N MET A 155 9.78 -14.62 -0.12
CA MET A 155 8.50 -13.95 -0.37
C MET A 155 8.28 -13.75 -1.88
N TYR A 156 9.30 -13.30 -2.62
CA TYR A 156 9.23 -13.20 -4.08
C TYR A 156 9.05 -14.55 -4.76
N LEU A 157 9.84 -15.56 -4.36
CA LEU A 157 9.77 -16.89 -4.98
C LEU A 157 8.40 -17.55 -4.73
N ASP A 158 7.86 -17.42 -3.53
CA ASP A 158 6.56 -18.01 -3.18
C ASP A 158 5.40 -17.26 -3.87
N ALA A 159 5.47 -15.93 -3.99
CA ALA A 159 4.51 -15.15 -4.77
C ALA A 159 4.55 -15.51 -6.27
N LYS A 160 5.74 -15.59 -6.87
CA LYS A 160 5.95 -15.98 -8.28
C LYS A 160 5.50 -17.41 -8.60
N LYS A 161 5.57 -18.31 -7.62
CA LYS A 161 5.07 -19.68 -7.76
C LYS A 161 3.54 -19.73 -7.82
N LYS A 162 2.86 -18.80 -7.13
CA LYS A 162 1.41 -18.81 -6.96
C LYS A 162 0.66 -17.96 -7.99
N PHE A 163 1.26 -16.87 -8.43
CA PHE A 163 0.66 -15.90 -9.34
C PHE A 163 1.56 -15.69 -10.54
N GLU A 164 0.96 -15.55 -11.72
CA GLU A 164 1.65 -15.11 -12.93
C GLU A 164 1.29 -13.65 -13.18
N SER A 165 2.14 -12.73 -12.72
CA SER A 165 1.99 -11.27 -12.91
C SER A 165 3.13 -10.69 -13.76
N ASP A 166 2.89 -9.52 -14.37
CA ASP A 166 3.93 -8.77 -15.07
C ASP A 166 5.06 -8.32 -14.11
N PHE A 167 4.66 -7.82 -12.94
CA PHE A 167 5.55 -7.34 -11.90
C PHE A 167 5.26 -7.99 -10.53
N TYR A 168 6.28 -8.00 -9.68
CA TYR A 168 6.21 -8.46 -8.29
C TYR A 168 6.90 -7.44 -7.40
N THR A 169 6.33 -7.14 -6.24
CA THR A 169 6.98 -6.23 -5.30
C THR A 169 6.70 -6.62 -3.86
N TYR A 170 7.76 -6.56 -3.06
CA TYR A 170 7.66 -6.26 -1.65
C TYR A 170 7.52 -4.75 -1.47
N ALA A 171 6.65 -4.33 -0.57
CA ALA A 171 6.64 -2.98 -0.02
C ALA A 171 6.42 -3.03 1.49
N ASN A 172 7.00 -2.09 2.24
CA ASN A 172 6.72 -1.97 3.66
C ASN A 172 5.22 -1.73 3.92
N SER A 173 4.77 -2.16 5.09
CA SER A 173 3.36 -2.16 5.50
C SER A 173 2.74 -0.78 5.69
N ASP A 174 3.58 0.24 5.78
CA ASP A 174 3.25 1.64 6.02
C ASP A 174 3.29 2.49 4.74
N ILE A 175 3.50 1.86 3.57
CA ILE A 175 3.48 2.53 2.27
C ILE A 175 2.10 2.48 1.62
N LEU A 176 1.60 3.65 1.22
CA LEU A 176 0.41 3.82 0.42
C LEU A 176 0.77 4.19 -1.01
N PHE A 177 -0.03 3.68 -1.95
CA PHE A 177 0.10 4.00 -3.38
C PHE A 177 -1.20 4.63 -3.90
N THR A 178 -1.09 5.31 -5.05
CA THR A 178 -2.23 5.83 -5.80
C THR A 178 -2.32 5.19 -7.19
N ASP A 179 -3.27 5.62 -8.01
CA ASP A 179 -3.36 5.25 -9.45
C ASP A 179 -2.06 5.53 -10.23
N SER A 180 -1.24 6.46 -9.75
CA SER A 180 0.09 6.75 -10.26
C SER A 180 1.00 5.52 -10.35
N LEU A 181 0.83 4.52 -9.46
CA LEU A 181 1.52 3.23 -9.53
C LEU A 181 1.17 2.48 -10.82
N LEU A 182 -0.11 2.39 -11.16
CA LEU A 182 -0.55 1.63 -12.34
C LEU A 182 -0.16 2.33 -13.63
N ASP A 183 -0.39 3.64 -13.71
CA ASP A 183 0.01 4.46 -14.86
C ASP A 183 1.50 4.24 -15.17
N THR A 184 2.34 4.26 -14.14
CA THR A 184 3.79 4.10 -14.29
C THR A 184 4.17 2.70 -14.76
N LEU A 185 3.62 1.65 -14.11
CA LEU A 185 3.94 0.27 -14.48
C LEU A 185 3.50 -0.09 -15.89
N ILE A 186 2.39 0.48 -16.36
CA ILE A 186 1.91 0.28 -17.73
C ILE A 186 2.87 0.89 -18.75
N GLU A 187 3.35 2.13 -18.52
CA GLU A 187 4.31 2.75 -19.43
C GLU A 187 5.66 2.03 -19.42
N ILE A 188 6.12 1.54 -18.26
CA ILE A 188 7.33 0.71 -18.17
C ILE A 188 7.14 -0.61 -18.93
N LEU A 189 5.96 -1.25 -18.82
CA LEU A 189 5.66 -2.49 -19.54
C LEU A 189 5.68 -2.28 -21.07
N LYS A 190 5.10 -1.18 -21.54
CA LYS A 190 5.14 -0.78 -22.97
C LYS A 190 6.57 -0.52 -23.43
N TYR A 191 7.33 0.23 -22.65
CA TYR A 191 8.73 0.55 -22.94
C TYR A 191 9.58 -0.72 -23.08
N ASN A 192 9.46 -1.65 -22.13
CA ASN A 192 10.16 -2.93 -22.17
C ASN A 192 9.75 -3.77 -23.39
N SER A 193 8.46 -3.79 -23.74
CA SER A 193 7.95 -4.54 -24.90
C SER A 193 8.45 -3.96 -26.24
N ALA A 194 8.59 -2.64 -26.34
CA ALA A 194 9.07 -1.97 -27.55
C ALA A 194 10.58 -2.15 -27.78
N SER A 195 11.37 -2.20 -26.69
CA SER A 195 12.83 -2.40 -26.74
C SER A 195 13.23 -3.75 -27.36
N HIS A 196 12.39 -4.78 -27.17
CA HIS A 196 12.62 -6.14 -27.66
C HIS A 196 12.61 -6.32 -29.19
N ASN A 197 12.29 -5.27 -29.96
CA ASN A 197 12.30 -5.33 -31.43
C ASN A 197 13.62 -4.84 -32.05
N SER A 198 14.63 -4.48 -31.25
CA SER A 198 15.95 -4.09 -31.75
C SER A 198 16.94 -5.28 -31.71
N ALA A 199 17.57 -5.58 -32.85
CA ALA A 199 18.41 -6.77 -33.03
C ALA A 199 19.70 -6.82 -32.19
N GLU A 200 20.05 -5.74 -31.48
CA GLU A 200 21.26 -5.61 -30.66
C GLU A 200 21.05 -5.95 -29.16
N GLU A 201 19.81 -6.12 -28.67
CA GLU A 201 19.49 -6.30 -27.24
C GLU A 201 19.26 -7.77 -26.80
N ASN A 202 19.84 -8.75 -27.50
CA ASN A 202 19.66 -10.19 -27.23
C ASN A 202 20.36 -10.72 -25.95
N SER A 203 20.72 -9.86 -24.99
CA SER A 203 21.24 -10.33 -23.69
C SER A 203 20.09 -10.56 -22.71
N THR A 204 19.97 -11.79 -22.20
CA THR A 204 18.99 -12.17 -21.16
C THR A 204 19.06 -11.26 -19.92
N LEU A 205 20.21 -10.63 -19.66
CA LEU A 205 20.45 -9.71 -18.53
C LEU A 205 19.68 -8.38 -18.61
N GLN A 206 19.33 -7.89 -19.81
CA GLN A 206 18.57 -6.64 -19.97
C GLN A 206 17.05 -6.80 -19.74
N HIS A 207 16.57 -8.04 -19.56
CA HIS A 207 15.16 -8.33 -19.25
C HIS A 207 14.83 -8.16 -17.76
N HIS A 208 15.84 -8.13 -16.90
CA HIS A 208 15.65 -7.92 -15.46
C HIS A 208 15.46 -6.44 -15.20
N THR A 209 14.28 -6.06 -14.71
CA THR A 209 13.98 -4.69 -14.31
C THR A 209 13.80 -4.63 -12.80
N LEU A 210 14.45 -3.65 -12.17
CA LEU A 210 14.20 -3.23 -10.79
C LEU A 210 13.70 -1.78 -10.82
N ILE A 211 12.52 -1.55 -10.28
CA ILE A 211 11.87 -0.24 -10.20
C ILE A 211 11.77 0.11 -8.72
N ILE A 212 12.33 1.26 -8.38
CA ILE A 212 12.49 1.78 -7.02
C ILE A 212 12.10 3.25 -7.03
N GLY A 213 11.99 3.87 -5.86
CA GLY A 213 11.80 5.31 -5.78
C GLY A 213 11.73 5.79 -4.35
N ARG A 214 11.75 7.11 -4.20
CA ARG A 214 11.67 7.78 -2.91
C ARG A 214 10.24 7.79 -2.40
N ARG A 215 10.11 7.76 -1.08
CA ARG A 215 8.84 7.90 -0.37
C ARG A 215 8.61 9.35 0.06
N THR A 216 7.34 9.75 0.15
CA THR A 216 6.93 10.99 0.80
C THR A 216 6.43 10.67 2.20
N ASN A 217 7.14 11.13 3.23
CA ASN A 217 6.76 10.88 4.62
C ASN A 217 5.61 11.79 5.03
N VAL A 218 4.57 11.22 5.63
CA VAL A 218 3.47 11.95 6.26
C VAL A 218 3.37 11.48 7.71
N TYR A 219 3.48 12.41 8.66
CA TYR A 219 3.43 12.12 10.09
C TYR A 219 1.98 12.00 10.58
N ASN A 220 1.69 10.93 11.34
CA ASN A 220 0.39 10.65 11.98
C ASN A 220 -0.81 10.79 11.02
N MET A 221 -0.76 10.07 9.90
CA MET A 221 -1.86 10.03 8.95
C MET A 221 -3.15 9.49 9.63
N THR A 222 -4.26 10.18 9.38
CA THR A 222 -5.59 9.82 9.86
C THR A 222 -6.32 8.92 8.86
N MET A 223 -7.35 8.21 9.33
CA MET A 223 -8.21 7.40 8.45
C MET A 223 -8.87 8.21 7.33
N LYS A 224 -9.16 9.50 7.57
CA LYS A 224 -9.73 10.40 6.55
C LYS A 224 -8.72 10.69 5.45
N GLU A 225 -7.50 11.04 5.82
CA GLU A 225 -6.41 11.32 4.86
C GLU A 225 -6.03 10.07 4.05
N GLY A 226 -6.17 8.89 4.65
CA GLY A 226 -5.95 7.60 3.98
C GLY A 226 -7.15 7.06 3.18
N SER A 227 -8.30 7.77 3.16
CA SER A 227 -9.56 7.20 2.69
C SER A 227 -9.70 7.08 1.17
N SER A 228 -8.93 7.87 0.41
CA SER A 228 -8.91 7.81 -1.05
C SER A 228 -7.57 8.24 -1.65
N TRP A 229 -7.29 7.92 -2.92
CA TRP A 229 -6.10 8.41 -3.64
C TRP A 229 -6.05 9.92 -3.71
N SER A 230 -7.19 10.60 -3.82
CA SER A 230 -7.24 12.07 -3.78
C SER A 230 -6.81 12.58 -2.41
N GLU A 231 -7.34 12.00 -1.33
CA GLU A 231 -6.95 12.39 0.04
C GLU A 231 -5.48 12.07 0.32
N VAL A 232 -4.99 10.89 -0.08
CA VAL A 232 -3.57 10.49 0.02
C VAL A 232 -2.68 11.44 -0.78
N THR A 233 -3.11 11.87 -1.96
CA THR A 233 -2.38 12.85 -2.78
C THR A 233 -2.39 14.23 -2.14
N ASN A 234 -3.53 14.66 -1.60
CA ASN A 234 -3.68 15.97 -0.96
C ASN A 234 -2.84 16.05 0.32
N VAL A 235 -2.91 15.06 1.20
CA VAL A 235 -2.11 15.04 2.43
C VAL A 235 -0.61 14.96 2.14
N ALA A 236 -0.20 14.20 1.12
CA ALA A 236 1.20 14.17 0.68
C ALA A 236 1.68 15.54 0.16
N ARG A 237 0.81 16.30 -0.52
CA ARG A 237 1.12 17.66 -0.98
C ARG A 237 1.17 18.67 0.17
N GLU A 238 0.23 18.58 1.11
CA GLU A 238 0.06 19.56 2.18
C GLU A 238 1.03 19.37 3.34
N LYS A 239 1.33 18.11 3.68
CA LYS A 239 2.07 17.72 4.89
C LYS A 239 3.29 16.84 4.60
N GLY A 240 3.44 16.39 3.37
CA GLY A 240 4.44 15.40 3.01
C GLY A 240 5.82 16.02 2.80
N GLU A 241 6.84 15.24 3.15
CA GLU A 241 8.24 15.55 2.84
C GLU A 241 8.85 14.40 2.02
N LEU A 242 9.36 14.71 0.82
CA LEU A 242 10.04 13.73 -0.01
C LEU A 242 11.34 13.29 0.68
N PHE A 243 11.39 12.04 1.10
CA PHE A 243 12.46 11.52 1.94
C PHE A 243 13.70 11.15 1.13
N ARG A 244 14.77 10.74 1.81
CA ARG A 244 16.12 10.55 1.27
C ARG A 244 16.18 9.58 0.08
N SER A 245 17.19 9.74 -0.76
CA SER A 245 17.46 8.87 -1.92
C SER A 245 17.96 7.48 -1.53
N ASP A 246 18.33 7.24 -0.27
CA ASP A 246 18.86 5.98 0.24
C ASP A 246 17.88 5.25 1.17
N ALA A 247 16.59 5.58 1.09
CA ALA A 247 15.53 5.04 1.93
C ALA A 247 14.40 4.45 1.08
N GLU A 248 14.70 3.39 0.33
CA GLU A 248 13.76 2.67 -0.51
C GLU A 248 12.89 1.68 0.30
N ASP A 249 11.58 1.80 0.20
CA ASP A 249 10.62 0.91 0.90
C ASP A 249 9.83 -0.02 -0.01
N TYR A 250 10.07 0.05 -1.32
CA TYR A 250 9.45 -0.84 -2.30
C TYR A 250 10.45 -1.19 -3.40
N PHE A 251 10.34 -2.42 -3.91
CA PHE A 251 11.26 -2.97 -4.90
C PHE A 251 10.47 -3.72 -5.98
N ILE A 252 9.92 -3.00 -6.95
CA ILE A 252 9.10 -3.65 -7.98
C ILE A 252 10.03 -4.29 -9.00
N THR A 253 9.85 -5.58 -9.26
CA THR A 253 10.70 -6.35 -10.17
C THR A 253 9.90 -6.98 -11.29
N SER A 254 10.50 -7.10 -12.48
CA SER A 254 9.92 -7.88 -13.57
C SER A 254 9.80 -9.37 -13.19
N SER A 255 8.88 -10.08 -13.84
CA SER A 255 8.70 -11.53 -13.66
C SER A 255 9.97 -12.36 -13.90
N SER A 256 10.94 -11.84 -14.65
CA SER A 256 12.23 -12.48 -14.92
C SER A 256 13.30 -12.21 -13.86
N TYR A 257 13.13 -11.26 -12.95
CA TYR A 257 14.19 -10.85 -12.01
C TYR A 257 14.73 -12.02 -11.16
N PRO A 258 16.07 -12.17 -11.03
CA PRO A 258 16.72 -13.39 -10.58
C PRO A 258 16.80 -13.47 -9.04
N TRP A 259 15.64 -13.60 -8.39
CA TRP A 259 15.56 -13.69 -6.93
C TRP A 259 16.32 -14.90 -6.35
N ASN A 260 16.63 -15.92 -7.15
CA ASN A 260 17.46 -17.05 -6.69
C ASN A 260 18.89 -16.64 -6.32
N ASP A 261 19.42 -15.56 -6.90
CA ASP A 261 20.80 -15.12 -6.68
C ASP A 261 20.93 -14.11 -5.54
N ILE A 262 19.79 -13.68 -4.97
CA ILE A 262 19.76 -12.74 -3.87
C ILE A 262 20.09 -13.47 -2.55
N PRO A 263 20.98 -12.93 -1.69
CA PRO A 263 21.25 -13.49 -0.37
C PRO A 263 20.00 -13.44 0.51
N GLU A 264 20.01 -14.22 1.60
CA GLU A 264 18.87 -14.35 2.52
C GLU A 264 18.72 -13.15 3.47
N VAL A 265 18.70 -11.94 2.91
CA VAL A 265 18.38 -10.71 3.65
C VAL A 265 16.94 -10.73 4.15
N VAL A 266 16.72 -10.13 5.31
CA VAL A 266 15.41 -10.03 5.95
C VAL A 266 14.83 -8.62 5.85
N ILE A 267 13.51 -8.53 5.84
CA ILE A 267 12.79 -7.26 5.74
C ILE A 267 12.93 -6.41 7.01
N GLY A 268 12.74 -5.09 6.89
CA GLY A 268 12.72 -4.17 8.05
C GLY A 268 14.04 -4.10 8.83
N ARG A 269 15.16 -4.45 8.21
CA ARG A 269 16.54 -4.24 8.72
C ARG A 269 17.30 -3.40 7.71
N ARG A 270 18.33 -2.66 8.14
CA ARG A 270 19.06 -1.75 7.25
C ARG A 270 19.85 -2.52 6.18
N ALA A 271 20.42 -1.81 5.20
CA ALA A 271 21.43 -2.27 4.25
C ALA A 271 20.94 -3.09 3.04
N TYR A 272 19.87 -3.87 3.15
CA TYR A 272 19.39 -4.67 2.01
C TYR A 272 18.79 -3.80 0.89
N ASP A 273 18.17 -2.69 1.27
CA ASP A 273 17.58 -1.68 0.40
C ASP A 273 18.58 -1.17 -0.65
N ASN A 274 19.62 -0.47 -0.20
CA ASN A 274 20.60 0.06 -1.15
C ASN A 274 21.47 -1.07 -1.75
N TRP A 275 21.70 -2.18 -1.03
CA TRP A 275 22.44 -3.30 -1.61
C TRP A 275 21.70 -3.93 -2.80
N LEU A 276 20.37 -4.06 -2.75
CA LEU A 276 19.58 -4.61 -3.86
C LEU A 276 19.75 -3.75 -5.11
N VAL A 277 19.67 -2.42 -4.96
CA VAL A 277 19.88 -1.46 -6.05
C VAL A 277 21.32 -1.57 -6.58
N LEU A 278 22.33 -1.51 -5.70
CA LEU A 278 23.73 -1.65 -6.09
C LEU A 278 24.00 -2.95 -6.83
N ASN A 279 23.46 -4.07 -6.35
CA ASN A 279 23.60 -5.38 -6.98
C ASN A 279 22.97 -5.36 -8.37
N ALA A 280 21.73 -4.88 -8.52
CA ALA A 280 21.06 -4.78 -9.81
C ALA A 280 21.88 -3.97 -10.82
N ARG A 281 22.43 -2.82 -10.38
CA ARG A 281 23.31 -1.97 -11.20
C ARG A 281 24.58 -2.70 -11.63
N LYS A 282 25.27 -3.38 -10.70
CA LYS A 282 26.47 -4.19 -11.00
C LYS A 282 26.20 -5.34 -11.96
N GLN A 283 25.01 -5.93 -11.88
CA GLN A 283 24.55 -6.99 -12.79
C GLN A 283 23.99 -6.43 -14.13
N LYS A 284 24.09 -5.11 -14.36
CA LYS A 284 23.59 -4.42 -15.56
C LYS A 284 22.09 -4.64 -15.81
N HIS A 285 21.31 -4.84 -14.75
CA HIS A 285 19.86 -4.87 -14.83
C HIS A 285 19.33 -3.45 -15.08
N LYS A 286 18.11 -3.35 -15.64
CA LYS A 286 17.44 -2.07 -15.84
C LYS A 286 16.95 -1.54 -14.49
N VAL A 287 17.67 -0.60 -13.91
CA VAL A 287 17.26 0.06 -12.66
C VAL A 287 16.56 1.38 -12.98
N ILE A 288 15.29 1.49 -12.58
CA ILE A 288 14.42 2.63 -12.89
C ILE A 288 14.05 3.34 -11.59
N ASP A 289 14.43 4.61 -11.48
CA ASP A 289 13.93 5.54 -10.47
C ASP A 289 12.55 6.07 -10.88
N ALA A 290 11.52 5.63 -10.15
CA ALA A 290 10.14 5.96 -10.36
C ALA A 290 9.63 7.10 -9.46
N THR A 291 10.52 7.80 -8.75
CA THR A 291 10.16 8.86 -7.77
C THR A 291 9.21 9.91 -8.34
N ASP A 292 9.42 10.34 -9.59
CA ASP A 292 8.62 11.42 -10.20
C ASP A 292 7.20 10.98 -10.60
N THR A 293 6.98 9.67 -10.79
CA THR A 293 5.74 9.17 -11.39
C THR A 293 4.92 8.27 -10.49
N ILE A 294 5.54 7.60 -9.50
CA ILE A 294 4.89 6.83 -8.44
C ILE A 294 4.88 7.66 -7.16
N LEU A 295 3.68 8.03 -6.71
CA LEU A 295 3.52 8.57 -5.36
C LEU A 295 3.46 7.41 -4.35
N ALA A 296 4.56 7.20 -3.62
CA ALA A 296 4.63 6.31 -2.47
C ALA A 296 4.59 7.15 -1.18
N VAL A 297 3.52 7.03 -0.39
CA VAL A 297 3.36 7.80 0.86
C VAL A 297 3.67 6.89 2.05
N HIS A 298 4.65 7.28 2.86
CA HIS A 298 5.05 6.56 4.05
C HIS A 298 4.38 7.15 5.30
N GLN A 299 3.60 6.32 5.99
CA GLN A 299 2.86 6.68 7.18
C GLN A 299 3.77 6.64 8.42
N THR A 300 4.36 7.78 8.76
CA THR A 300 5.30 7.89 9.87
C THR A 300 4.55 8.02 11.20
N THR A 301 4.94 7.26 12.22
CA THR A 301 4.39 7.35 13.59
C THR A 301 5.42 7.95 14.55
N LYS A 302 5.13 7.95 15.86
CA LYS A 302 6.06 8.35 16.93
C LYS A 302 7.44 7.66 16.85
N ASP A 303 7.52 6.49 16.24
CA ASP A 303 8.78 5.75 16.10
C ASP A 303 9.73 6.36 15.06
N GLY A 304 9.20 7.23 14.21
CA GLY A 304 9.94 8.03 13.25
C GLY A 304 10.48 7.24 12.06
N ASN A 305 11.19 7.95 11.19
CA ASN A 305 11.64 7.45 9.88
C ASN A 305 12.74 6.38 9.93
N TYR A 306 13.30 6.12 11.10
CA TYR A 306 14.44 5.23 11.32
C TYR A 306 14.11 4.09 12.31
N GLU A 307 12.84 3.67 12.38
CA GLU A 307 12.40 2.62 13.31
C GLU A 307 13.24 1.33 13.18
N GLY A 308 13.61 0.94 11.96
CA GLY A 308 14.47 -0.22 11.71
C GLY A 308 15.82 -0.16 12.44
N MET A 309 16.35 1.05 12.69
CA MET A 309 17.62 1.28 13.40
C MET A 309 17.50 1.11 14.93
N LYS A 310 16.28 0.99 15.46
CA LYS A 310 16.00 0.74 16.88
C LYS A 310 15.87 -0.74 17.21
N LYS A 311 15.76 -1.62 16.20
CA LYS A 311 15.60 -3.07 16.41
C LYS A 311 16.91 -3.70 16.90
N LYS A 312 16.83 -4.69 17.79
CA LYS A 312 18.01 -5.42 18.32
C LYS A 312 18.84 -6.08 17.21
N THR A 313 18.20 -6.58 16.17
CA THR A 313 18.82 -7.27 15.04
C THR A 313 19.09 -6.36 13.83
N LYS A 314 19.13 -5.03 14.03
CA LYS A 314 19.33 -4.03 12.95
C LYS A 314 20.52 -4.31 12.02
N GLU A 315 21.59 -4.90 12.54
CA GLU A 315 22.82 -5.21 11.77
C GLU A 315 22.77 -6.55 11.04
N HIS A 316 21.69 -7.34 11.13
CA HIS A 316 21.62 -8.68 10.56
C HIS A 316 22.01 -8.70 9.07
N ASN A 317 21.34 -7.90 8.25
CA ASN A 317 21.61 -7.81 6.82
C ASN A 317 23.01 -7.26 6.53
N HIS A 318 23.43 -6.23 7.25
CA HIS A 318 24.76 -5.65 7.08
C HIS A 318 25.86 -6.71 7.30
N ASN A 319 25.79 -7.44 8.41
CA ASN A 319 26.74 -8.49 8.77
C ASN A 319 26.77 -9.63 7.75
N LEU A 320 25.59 -10.06 7.27
CA LEU A 320 25.47 -11.06 6.21
C LEU A 320 26.17 -10.56 4.93
N LEU A 321 25.84 -9.36 4.49
CA LEU A 321 26.32 -8.81 3.23
C LEU A 321 27.83 -8.54 3.25
N VAL A 322 28.39 -7.97 4.31
CA VAL A 322 29.85 -7.75 4.39
C VAL A 322 30.63 -9.07 4.48
N THR A 323 30.04 -10.12 5.04
CA THR A 323 30.65 -11.47 5.02
C THR A 323 30.73 -12.02 3.60
N LEU A 324 29.68 -11.81 2.79
CA LEU A 324 29.60 -12.32 1.42
C LEU A 324 30.39 -11.47 0.41
N TYR A 325 30.35 -10.15 0.53
CA TYR A 325 30.83 -9.21 -0.50
C TYR A 325 31.95 -8.28 -0.02
N LYS A 326 32.38 -8.38 1.24
CA LYS A 326 33.45 -7.57 1.84
C LYS A 326 33.11 -6.08 1.85
N ASN A 327 33.73 -5.28 0.97
CA ASN A 327 33.60 -3.84 0.92
C ASN A 327 32.41 -3.44 0.06
N ILE A 328 31.33 -2.98 0.70
CA ILE A 328 30.09 -2.57 0.04
C ILE A 328 29.93 -1.05 0.13
N GLN A 329 29.80 -0.41 -1.03
CA GLN A 329 29.53 1.02 -1.13
C GLN A 329 28.03 1.27 -1.25
N TYR A 330 27.30 1.19 -0.13
CA TYR A 330 25.84 1.30 -0.11
C TYR A 330 25.30 2.57 -0.81
N GLY A 331 26.02 3.69 -0.75
CA GLY A 331 25.61 4.94 -1.43
C GLY A 331 25.47 4.82 -2.95
N LEU A 332 26.12 3.84 -3.59
CA LEU A 332 25.90 3.55 -5.02
C LEU A 332 24.53 2.90 -5.30
N GLY A 333 23.81 2.51 -4.26
CA GLY A 333 22.47 1.95 -4.31
C GLY A 333 21.35 2.94 -4.04
N ALA A 334 21.63 4.25 -4.04
CA ALA A 334 20.59 5.27 -3.90
C ALA A 334 19.75 5.42 -5.18
N THR A 335 18.49 5.86 -5.06
CA THR A 335 17.57 6.06 -6.19
C THR A 335 18.12 7.00 -7.27
N GLU A 336 18.84 8.03 -6.88
CA GLU A 336 19.47 9.00 -7.79
C GLU A 336 20.60 8.41 -8.64
N CYS A 337 21.14 7.25 -8.23
CA CYS A 337 22.13 6.52 -8.99
C CYS A 337 21.53 5.53 -10.01
N ALA A 338 20.21 5.36 -10.08
CA ALA A 338 19.58 4.53 -11.10
C ALA A 338 19.82 5.09 -12.52
N GLU A 339 20.15 4.22 -13.46
CA GLU A 339 20.46 4.57 -14.86
C GLU A 339 19.25 5.04 -15.65
N TYR A 340 18.05 4.64 -15.25
CA TYR A 340 16.80 5.07 -15.86
C TYR A 340 15.94 5.83 -14.85
N GLN A 341 15.11 6.72 -15.36
CA GLN A 341 14.07 7.37 -14.58
C GLN A 341 12.78 7.48 -15.35
N THR A 342 11.67 7.49 -14.65
CA THR A 342 10.39 7.90 -15.21
C THR A 342 10.21 9.40 -15.03
N ILE A 343 9.66 10.10 -16.01
CA ILE A 343 9.28 11.52 -15.87
C ILE A 343 7.83 11.70 -16.30
N ARG A 344 7.06 12.50 -15.54
CA ARG A 344 5.71 12.93 -15.90
C ARG A 344 5.74 14.24 -16.69
N ASN A 345 5.46 14.17 -17.98
CA ASN A 345 5.36 15.34 -18.87
C ASN A 345 3.93 15.50 -19.38
N THR A 346 3.25 16.59 -19.00
CA THR A 346 1.90 16.95 -19.52
C THR A 346 0.89 15.79 -19.51
N GLY A 347 0.92 14.97 -18.46
CA GLY A 347 0.04 13.80 -18.30
C GLY A 347 0.57 12.47 -18.85
N ASN A 348 1.63 12.48 -19.66
CA ASN A 348 2.31 11.29 -20.15
C ASN A 348 3.49 10.91 -19.25
N ILE A 349 3.76 9.61 -19.13
CA ILE A 349 4.95 9.11 -18.44
C ILE A 349 5.94 8.63 -19.50
N SER A 350 7.20 9.05 -19.38
CA SER A 350 8.28 8.62 -20.26
C SER A 350 9.42 8.01 -19.46
N ILE A 351 10.04 6.95 -19.99
CA ILE A 351 11.22 6.32 -19.40
C ILE A 351 12.45 6.89 -20.11
N ILE A 352 13.36 7.48 -19.35
CA ILE A 352 14.53 8.18 -19.85
C ILE A 352 15.79 7.54 -19.27
N PHE A 353 16.76 7.27 -20.14
CA PHE A 353 18.11 6.87 -19.74
C PHE A 353 18.92 8.10 -19.32
N ARG A 354 19.44 8.10 -18.09
CA ARG A 354 20.30 9.14 -17.52
C ARG A 354 21.73 8.98 -18.06
N ARG A 355 22.04 9.68 -19.16
CA ARG A 355 23.37 9.64 -19.80
C ARG A 355 24.53 10.01 -18.87
N ASN A 356 24.29 10.93 -17.94
CA ASN A 356 25.28 11.43 -16.99
C ASN A 356 24.77 11.27 -15.57
N LEU A 357 25.18 10.20 -14.90
CA LEU A 357 25.01 10.08 -13.45
C LEU A 357 26.06 10.93 -12.73
N ALA A 358 25.74 11.36 -11.50
CA ALA A 358 26.69 12.06 -10.66
C ALA A 358 27.98 11.25 -10.46
N THR A 359 29.12 11.91 -10.28
CA THR A 359 30.43 11.24 -10.19
C THR A 359 30.47 10.18 -9.08
N TYR A 360 29.79 10.43 -7.96
CA TYR A 360 29.71 9.48 -6.84
C TYR A 360 28.84 8.25 -7.15
N CYS A 361 28.03 8.26 -8.21
CA CYS A 361 27.21 7.12 -8.66
C CYS A 361 27.94 6.19 -9.63
N ARG A 362 29.17 6.51 -10.04
CA ARG A 362 29.94 5.69 -10.98
C ARG A 362 30.32 4.37 -10.31
N LEU A 363 29.99 3.26 -10.97
CA LEU A 363 30.50 1.95 -10.58
C LEU A 363 32.02 1.92 -10.85
N GLY A 364 32.79 1.51 -9.84
CA GLY A 364 34.25 1.38 -9.92
C GLY A 364 34.71 0.08 -10.60
#